data_AF-A0A920GTH6-F1
#
_entry.id   AF-A0A920GTH6-F1
#
_cell.length_a   1.000
_cell.length_b   1.000
_cell.length_c   1.000
_cell.angle_alpha   90.00
_cell.angle_beta   90.00
_cell.angle_gamma   90.00
#
_symmetry.space_group_name_H-M   'P 1'
#
loop_
_entity.id
_entity.type
_entity.pdbx_description
1 polymer ?
#
loop_
_entity_poly.entity_id
_entity_poly.type
_entity_poly.pdbx_seq_one_letter_code
_entity_poly.pdbx_strand_id
1 'polypeptide(L)'
;MHTDLKFMTVMQWMSPAFPIGAFAYSHGLEWAIDKGHVSNGKKLQNWITDLLEYGSLRTDAIFISLILRGYDAKKMNELSIALCPAGERLLETKLQGSAFAKVIEDVWKQDIGELSLPIAVAWLQKSEY
;
A
#
# COMPACT_ATOMS: atom_id res chain seq x y z
N MET A 1 25.11 -2.95 20.19
CA MET A 1 23.85 -3.17 19.45
C MET A 1 23.61 -1.91 18.62
N HIS A 2 23.94 -1.95 17.33
CA HIS A 2 23.63 -0.83 16.44
C HIS A 2 22.14 -0.92 16.10
N THR A 3 21.37 0.06 16.54
CA THR A 3 19.98 0.19 16.14
C THR A 3 19.95 0.70 14.70
N ASP A 4 19.44 -0.12 13.79
CA ASP A 4 19.25 0.29 12.39
C ASP A 4 18.05 1.24 12.29
N LEU A 5 18.35 2.54 12.20
CA LEU A 5 17.34 3.60 12.08
C LEU A 5 16.48 3.46 10.82
N LYS A 6 17.02 2.90 9.73
CA LYS A 6 16.24 2.67 8.51
C LYS A 6 15.19 1.60 8.75
N PHE A 7 15.58 0.49 9.39
CA PHE A 7 14.64 -0.57 9.75
C PHE A 7 13.55 -0.07 10.70
N MET A 8 13.90 0.71 11.72
CA MET A 8 12.90 1.29 12.64
C MET A 8 11.92 2.22 11.94
N THR A 9 12.41 3.06 11.03
CA THR A 9 11.57 3.97 10.24
C THR A 9 10.57 3.19 9.37
N VAL A 10 11.01 2.11 8.71
CA VAL A 10 10.10 1.23 7.94
C VAL A 10 9.07 0.57 8.85
N MET A 11 9.47 0.09 10.02
CA MET A 11 8.55 -0.49 10.99
C MET A 11 7.49 0.52 11.47
N GLN A 12 7.84 1.80 11.58
CA GLN A 12 6.87 2.85 11.90
C GLN A 12 5.86 3.05 10.76
N TRP A 13 6.32 3.09 9.51
CA TRP A 13 5.45 3.22 8.33
C TRP A 13 4.50 2.03 8.17
N MET A 14 4.96 0.81 8.48
CA MET A 14 4.17 -0.42 8.38
C MET A 14 3.26 -0.67 9.61
N SER A 15 3.29 0.22 10.60
CA SER A 15 2.44 0.11 11.77
C SER A 15 0.95 0.24 11.39
N PRO A 16 0.04 -0.60 11.92
CA PRO A 16 -1.40 -0.41 11.75
C PRO A 16 -1.90 0.95 12.28
N ALA A 17 -1.15 1.59 13.17
CA ALA A 17 -1.45 2.91 13.69
C ALA A 17 -0.95 4.06 12.79
N PHE A 18 -0.25 3.77 11.69
CA PHE A 18 0.21 4.80 10.77
C PHE A 18 -1.00 5.48 10.11
N PRO A 19 -1.13 6.83 10.14
CA PRO A 19 -2.41 7.50 9.96
C PRO A 19 -2.77 7.72 8.48
N ILE A 20 -2.97 6.62 7.74
CA ILE A 20 -3.34 6.63 6.33
C ILE A 20 -4.82 6.29 6.08
N GLY A 21 -5.59 6.06 7.15
CA GLY A 21 -6.99 5.61 7.02
C GLY A 21 -7.11 4.14 6.58
N ALA A 22 -6.16 3.28 6.97
CA ALA A 22 -6.14 1.86 6.59
C ALA A 22 -7.41 1.08 6.99
N PHE A 23 -8.12 1.52 8.03
CA PHE A 23 -9.36 0.90 8.49
C PHE A 23 -10.62 1.36 7.75
N ALA A 24 -10.53 2.35 6.86
CA ALA A 24 -11.68 2.87 6.10
C ALA A 24 -12.05 2.00 4.88
N TYR A 25 -11.19 1.05 4.52
CA TYR A 25 -11.37 0.18 3.35
C TYR A 25 -11.10 -1.27 3.71
N SER A 26 -11.93 -2.17 3.18
CA SER A 26 -11.89 -3.61 3.49
C SER A 26 -11.31 -4.46 2.35
N HIS A 27 -10.83 -3.85 1.27
CA HIS A 27 -10.44 -4.56 0.03
C HIS A 27 -11.52 -5.54 -0.48
N GLY A 28 -12.80 -5.17 -0.39
CA GLY A 28 -13.92 -6.00 -0.81
C GLY A 28 -14.27 -7.15 0.14
N LEU A 29 -13.62 -7.24 1.31
CA LEU A 29 -13.89 -8.28 2.30
C LEU A 29 -15.31 -8.19 2.87
N GLU A 30 -15.84 -6.98 3.09
CA GLU A 30 -17.21 -6.79 3.56
C GLU A 30 -18.25 -7.41 2.60
N TRP A 31 -18.08 -7.15 1.30
CA TRP A 31 -18.90 -7.77 0.27
C TRP A 31 -18.74 -9.29 0.24
N ALA A 32 -17.51 -9.80 0.37
CA ALA A 32 -17.24 -11.23 0.38
C ALA A 32 -17.92 -11.94 1.58
N ILE A 33 -18.03 -11.25 2.72
CA ILE A 33 -18.79 -11.73 3.89
C ILE A 33 -20.29 -11.70 3.60
N ASP A 34 -20.82 -10.57 3.12
CA ASP A 34 -22.25 -10.41 2.80
C ASP A 34 -22.75 -11.48 1.81
N LYS A 35 -21.93 -11.84 0.80
CA LYS A 35 -22.24 -12.89 -0.17
C LYS A 35 -21.93 -14.31 0.28
N GLY A 36 -21.43 -14.50 1.51
CA GLY A 36 -21.11 -15.82 2.06
C GLY A 36 -19.86 -16.49 1.47
N HIS A 37 -19.09 -15.77 0.65
CA HIS A 37 -17.79 -16.22 0.16
C HIS A 37 -16.80 -16.39 1.32
N VAL A 38 -16.87 -15.49 2.32
CA VAL A 38 -16.12 -15.59 3.57
C VAL A 38 -17.10 -15.73 4.74
N SER A 39 -17.16 -16.93 5.32
CA SER A 39 -18.11 -17.24 6.41
C SER A 39 -17.47 -17.91 7.62
N ASN A 40 -16.15 -18.12 7.59
CA ASN A 40 -15.36 -18.71 8.68
C ASN A 40 -13.87 -18.42 8.47
N GLY A 41 -13.05 -18.75 9.47
CA GLY A 41 -11.60 -18.51 9.43
C GLY A 41 -10.88 -19.21 8.26
N LYS A 42 -11.32 -20.41 7.86
CA LYS A 42 -10.68 -21.12 6.73
C LYS A 42 -10.93 -20.42 5.40
N LYS A 43 -12.17 -19.95 5.17
CA LYS A 43 -12.51 -19.17 3.97
C LYS A 43 -11.82 -17.80 3.96
N LEU A 44 -11.71 -17.15 5.13
CA LEU A 44 -10.95 -15.91 5.25
C LEU A 44 -9.47 -16.11 4.89
N GLN A 45 -8.87 -17.19 5.39
CA GLN A 45 -7.48 -17.54 5.02
C GLN A 45 -7.35 -17.70 3.51
N ASN A 46 -8.24 -18.48 2.87
CA ASN A 46 -8.21 -18.67 1.43
C ASN A 46 -8.37 -17.34 0.67
N TRP A 47 -9.29 -16.47 1.10
CA TRP A 47 -9.48 -15.14 0.51
C TRP A 47 -8.20 -14.28 0.57
N ILE A 48 -7.53 -14.25 1.73
CA ILE A 48 -6.26 -13.53 1.89
C ILE A 48 -5.16 -14.17 1.02
N THR A 49 -5.10 -15.50 0.94
CA THR A 49 -4.17 -16.21 0.04
C THR A 49 -4.42 -15.82 -1.41
N ASP A 50 -5.67 -15.77 -1.87
CA ASP A 50 -6.00 -15.36 -3.24
C ASP A 50 -5.57 -13.91 -3.51
N LEU A 51 -5.74 -12.99 -2.55
CA LEU A 51 -5.25 -11.62 -2.66
C LEU A 51 -3.71 -11.55 -2.79
N LEU A 52 -2.99 -12.39 -2.03
CA LEU A 52 -1.53 -12.48 -2.04
C LEU A 52 -0.98 -13.15 -3.30
N GLU A 53 -1.67 -14.16 -3.85
CA GLU A 53 -1.19 -14.95 -4.98
C GLU A 53 -1.68 -14.42 -6.34
N TYR A 54 -2.86 -13.80 -6.39
CA TYR A 54 -3.50 -13.42 -7.66
C TYR A 54 -4.08 -12.00 -7.65
N GLY A 55 -4.26 -11.39 -6.49
CA GLY A 55 -5.03 -10.16 -6.33
C GLY A 55 -4.21 -8.88 -6.17
N SER A 56 -4.84 -7.92 -5.47
CA SER A 56 -4.34 -6.57 -5.27
C SER A 56 -3.05 -6.54 -4.44
N LEU A 57 -2.91 -7.40 -3.43
CA LEU A 57 -1.68 -7.46 -2.61
C LEU A 57 -0.48 -7.91 -3.44
N ARG A 58 -0.67 -8.88 -4.35
CA ARG A 58 0.38 -9.26 -5.32
C ARG A 58 0.76 -8.10 -6.21
N THR A 59 -0.23 -7.38 -6.72
CA THR A 59 -0.03 -6.25 -7.63
C THR A 59 0.76 -5.14 -6.94
N ASP A 60 0.40 -4.78 -5.70
CA ASP A 60 1.11 -3.80 -4.87
C ASP A 60 2.57 -4.23 -4.64
N ALA A 61 2.81 -5.51 -4.30
CA ALA A 61 4.15 -6.06 -4.12
C ALA A 61 5.01 -6.01 -5.40
N ILE A 62 4.40 -6.25 -6.58
CA ILE A 62 5.07 -6.11 -7.87
C ILE A 62 5.52 -4.66 -8.08
N PHE A 63 4.62 -3.69 -7.86
CA PHE A 63 4.95 -2.28 -8.00
C PHE A 63 6.05 -1.84 -7.04
N ILE A 64 5.98 -2.24 -5.77
CA ILE A 64 7.05 -1.98 -4.79
C ILE A 64 8.38 -2.54 -5.32
N SER A 65 8.39 -3.79 -5.81
CA SER A 65 9.61 -4.40 -6.36
C SER A 65 10.17 -3.64 -7.57
N LEU A 66 9.32 -3.19 -8.49
CA LEU A 66 9.74 -2.42 -9.66
C LEU A 66 10.36 -1.09 -9.25
N ILE A 67 9.74 -0.34 -8.33
CA ILE A 67 10.31 0.91 -7.83
C ILE A 67 11.68 0.68 -7.19
N LEU A 68 11.80 -0.31 -6.29
CA LEU A 68 13.06 -0.65 -5.65
C LEU A 68 14.15 -1.02 -6.68
N ARG A 69 13.78 -1.65 -7.80
CA ARG A 69 14.70 -2.05 -8.88
C ARG A 69 15.19 -0.93 -9.81
N GLY A 70 14.64 0.28 -9.74
CA GLY A 70 15.08 1.37 -10.64
C GLY A 70 14.01 1.94 -11.57
N TYR A 71 12.81 1.39 -11.58
CA TYR A 71 11.80 1.80 -12.54
C TYR A 71 11.28 3.22 -12.20
N ASP A 72 10.89 3.94 -13.24
CA ASP A 72 10.40 5.31 -13.14
C ASP A 72 9.12 5.38 -12.30
N ALA A 73 9.18 6.12 -11.19
CA ALA A 73 8.09 6.17 -10.22
C ALA A 73 6.81 6.78 -10.79
N LYS A 74 6.94 7.78 -11.67
CA LYS A 74 5.79 8.44 -12.28
C LYS A 74 5.04 7.50 -13.22
N LYS A 75 5.77 6.80 -14.11
CA LYS A 75 5.19 5.79 -15.02
C LYS A 75 4.55 4.63 -14.26
N MET A 76 5.20 4.16 -13.19
CA MET A 76 4.64 3.08 -12.37
C MET A 76 3.41 3.53 -11.60
N ASN A 77 3.36 4.79 -11.15
CA ASN A 77 2.17 5.37 -10.53
C ASN A 77 0.99 5.50 -11.51
N GLU A 78 1.24 5.98 -12.73
CA GLU A 78 0.21 6.02 -13.77
C GLU A 78 -0.34 4.63 -14.07
N LEU A 79 0.55 3.62 -14.14
CA LEU A 79 0.17 2.23 -14.38
C LEU A 79 -0.59 1.63 -13.18
N SER A 80 -0.17 1.87 -11.94
CA SER A 80 -0.86 1.34 -10.74
C SER A 80 -2.29 1.87 -10.63
N ILE A 81 -2.48 3.14 -10.97
CA ILE A 81 -3.79 3.78 -11.05
C ILE A 81 -4.63 3.18 -12.19
N ALA A 82 -4.04 2.99 -13.37
CA ALA A 82 -4.75 2.43 -14.53
C ALA A 82 -5.18 0.95 -14.33
N LEU A 83 -4.43 0.19 -13.53
CA LEU A 83 -4.72 -1.22 -13.25
C LEU A 83 -5.71 -1.44 -12.09
N CYS A 84 -6.23 -0.37 -11.48
CA CYS A 84 -7.23 -0.50 -10.41
C CYS A 84 -8.54 -1.10 -10.97
N PRO A 85 -8.98 -2.27 -10.47
CA PRO A 85 -10.12 -2.99 -11.07
C PRO A 85 -11.48 -2.38 -10.72
N ALA A 86 -11.55 -1.49 -9.72
CA ALA A 86 -12.79 -0.90 -9.22
C ALA A 86 -12.58 0.53 -8.69
N GLY A 87 -13.65 1.33 -8.68
CA GLY A 87 -13.63 2.70 -8.18
C GLY A 87 -13.24 2.80 -6.71
N GLU A 88 -13.73 1.90 -5.85
CA GLU A 88 -13.35 1.87 -4.43
C GLU A 88 -11.86 1.59 -4.25
N ARG A 89 -11.29 0.65 -5.02
CA ARG A 89 -9.86 0.35 -4.99
C ARG A 89 -9.01 1.53 -5.46
N LEU A 90 -9.48 2.26 -6.47
CA LEU A 90 -8.84 3.48 -6.94
C LEU A 90 -8.85 4.57 -5.85
N LEU A 91 -10.00 4.78 -5.19
CA LEU A 91 -10.12 5.74 -4.10
C LEU A 91 -9.22 5.35 -2.92
N GLU A 92 -9.27 4.10 -2.50
CA GLU A 92 -8.43 3.53 -1.44
C GLU A 92 -6.95 3.81 -1.69
N THR A 93 -6.40 3.37 -2.83
CA THR A 93 -4.96 3.47 -3.09
C THR A 93 -4.48 4.92 -3.22
N LYS A 94 -5.33 5.81 -3.76
CA LYS A 94 -5.02 7.24 -3.87
C LYS A 94 -5.07 7.93 -2.51
N LEU A 95 -6.15 7.75 -1.75
CA LEU A 95 -6.34 8.42 -0.47
C LEU A 95 -5.30 7.98 0.55
N GLN A 96 -5.02 6.67 0.64
CA GLN A 96 -3.96 6.16 1.51
C GLN A 96 -2.58 6.67 1.06
N GLY A 97 -2.32 6.73 -0.24
CA GLY A 97 -1.07 7.28 -0.78
C GLY A 97 -0.87 8.77 -0.49
N SER A 98 -1.90 9.59 -0.70
CA SER A 98 -1.89 11.02 -0.36
C SER A 98 -1.74 11.23 1.15
N ALA A 99 -2.45 10.46 1.98
CA ALA A 99 -2.31 10.53 3.43
C ALA A 99 -0.89 10.12 3.87
N PHE A 100 -0.32 9.08 3.25
CA PHE A 100 1.06 8.68 3.50
C PHE A 100 2.02 9.82 3.18
N ALA A 101 1.95 10.39 1.97
CA ALA A 101 2.77 11.52 1.56
C ALA A 101 2.66 12.71 2.52
N LYS A 102 1.45 13.02 3.00
CA LYS A 102 1.24 14.10 3.97
C LYS A 102 1.96 13.85 5.30
N VAL A 103 1.89 12.64 5.82
CA VAL A 103 2.58 12.27 7.08
C VAL A 103 4.09 12.33 6.90
N ILE A 104 4.59 11.90 5.74
CA ILE A 104 6.02 11.98 5.40
C ILE A 104 6.49 13.44 5.33
N GLU A 105 5.73 14.31 4.70
CA GLU A 105 6.00 15.75 4.68
C GLU A 105 5.99 16.35 6.10
N ASP A 106 4.97 16.03 6.90
CA ASP A 106 4.77 16.64 8.21
C ASP A 106 5.82 16.19 9.25
N VAL A 107 6.20 14.91 9.24
CA VAL A 107 7.10 14.31 10.25
C VAL A 107 8.55 14.25 9.77
N TRP A 108 8.80 13.83 8.52
CA TRP A 108 10.15 13.64 7.97
C TRP A 108 10.61 14.80 7.08
N LYS A 109 9.77 15.80 6.81
CA LYS A 109 10.09 16.98 5.99
C LYS A 109 10.55 16.65 4.57
N GLN A 110 10.02 15.56 4.01
CA GLN A 110 10.28 15.14 2.63
C GLN A 110 9.01 15.26 1.79
N ASP A 111 9.12 15.94 0.65
CA ASP A 111 8.06 16.00 -0.35
C ASP A 111 8.27 14.88 -1.37
N ILE A 112 7.36 13.91 -1.37
CA ILE A 112 7.33 12.81 -2.33
C ILE A 112 6.23 12.96 -3.39
N GLY A 113 5.48 14.06 -3.35
CA GLY A 113 4.34 14.32 -4.22
C GLY A 113 3.17 13.36 -4.02
N GLU A 114 2.22 13.41 -4.96
CA GLU A 114 1.04 12.54 -4.95
C GLU A 114 1.32 11.22 -5.66
N LEU A 115 1.51 10.18 -4.86
CA LEU A 115 1.74 8.81 -5.31
C LEU A 115 0.68 7.89 -4.71
N SER A 116 0.27 6.86 -5.45
CA SER A 116 -0.49 5.72 -4.92
C SER A 116 0.33 5.03 -3.82
N LEU A 117 -0.36 4.46 -2.83
CA LEU A 117 0.28 3.90 -1.64
C LEU A 117 1.49 2.98 -1.93
N PRO A 118 1.41 1.96 -2.81
CA PRO A 118 2.56 1.07 -3.06
C PRO A 118 3.77 1.81 -3.67
N ILE A 119 3.53 2.85 -4.47
CA ILE A 119 4.59 3.65 -5.08
C ILE A 119 5.20 4.59 -4.04
N ALA A 120 4.38 5.26 -3.23
CA ALA A 120 4.81 6.18 -2.19
C ALA A 120 5.76 5.49 -1.18
N VAL A 121 5.35 4.32 -0.68
CA VAL A 121 6.13 3.53 0.28
C VAL A 121 7.49 3.12 -0.31
N ALA A 122 7.50 2.67 -1.57
CA ALA A 122 8.74 2.20 -2.20
C ALA A 122 9.66 3.35 -2.64
N TRP A 123 9.10 4.48 -3.06
CA TRP A 123 9.85 5.65 -3.49
C TRP A 123 10.68 6.25 -2.35
N LEU A 124 10.09 6.31 -1.15
CA LEU A 124 10.74 6.88 0.03
C LEU A 124 11.94 6.07 0.53
N GLN A 125 12.02 4.77 0.20
CA GLN A 125 13.23 3.97 0.47
C GLN A 125 14.41 4.36 -0.43
N LYS A 126 14.15 5.02 -1.56
CA LYS A 126 15.18 5.46 -2.50
C LYS A 126 15.62 6.90 -2.33
N SER A 127 14.79 7.76 -1.75
CA SER A 127 15.22 9.09 -1.33
C SER A 127 16.13 8.91 -0.13
N GLU A 128 17.43 8.81 -0.40
CA GLU A 128 18.44 8.89 0.65
C GLU A 128 18.23 10.18 1.46
N TYR A 129 18.42 10.07 2.78
CA TYR A 129 18.60 11.21 3.67
C TYR A 129 19.75 12.11 3.20
#